data_AF-A0A101IF87-F1
#
_entry.id   AF-A0A101IF87-F1
#
_cell.length_a   1.000
_cell.length_b   1.000
_cell.length_c   1.000
_cell.angle_alpha   90.00
_cell.angle_beta   90.00
_cell.angle_gamma   90.00
#
_symmetry.space_group_name_H-M   'P 1'
#
loop_
_entity.id
_entity.type
_entity.pdbx_description
1 polymer ?
#
loop_
_entity_poly.entity_id
_entity_poly.type
_entity_poly.pdbx_seq_one_letter_code
_entity_poly.pdbx_strand_id
1 'polypeptide(L)'
;MCVVVDGVGHDSYGMFNSPECIDVVFDWEPNTDRSSDPPACGRPDIQIVTQAVDSDTNRVYYSYNSAEQQVFQIKVLVTGPDKFDVRSVHYELHPTFSPPEYTSRDSYNDFELELWTWGAFDMPITVTMKDGRTYEYDYYFTFGDQLRDAQRRGVPFVQVR
;
A
#
# COMPACT_ATOMS: atom_id res chain seq x y z
N MET A 1 5.80 -14.38 14.69
CA MET A 1 4.54 -15.14 14.93
C MET A 1 3.44 -14.27 14.38
N CYS A 2 2.87 -14.62 13.22
CA CYS A 2 1.81 -13.83 12.57
C CYS A 2 0.45 -14.44 12.94
N VAL A 3 -0.49 -13.61 13.35
CA VAL A 3 -1.83 -14.00 13.80
C VAL A 3 -2.83 -13.70 12.68
N VAL A 4 -3.72 -14.66 12.40
CA VAL A 4 -4.90 -14.45 11.56
C VAL A 4 -5.97 -13.81 12.42
N VAL A 5 -6.55 -12.70 11.99
CA VAL A 5 -7.70 -12.09 12.69
C VAL A 5 -8.86 -11.92 11.72
N ASP A 6 -9.90 -12.73 11.93
CA ASP A 6 -11.23 -12.56 11.34
C ASP A 6 -11.95 -11.38 12.01
N GLY A 7 -12.73 -10.63 11.23
CA GLY A 7 -13.26 -9.33 11.63
C GLY A 7 -14.61 -9.31 12.37
N VAL A 8 -15.06 -8.05 12.50
CA VAL A 8 -16.41 -7.52 12.82
C VAL A 8 -16.69 -7.07 14.27
N GLY A 9 -16.93 -5.76 14.44
CA GLY A 9 -18.01 -5.28 15.33
C GLY A 9 -17.77 -4.03 16.21
N HIS A 10 -18.17 -2.86 15.69
CA HIS A 10 -18.75 -1.64 16.30
C HIS A 10 -18.19 -0.96 17.60
N ASP A 11 -17.94 0.34 17.39
CA ASP A 11 -18.32 1.56 18.15
C ASP A 11 -18.01 1.73 19.63
N SER A 12 -17.19 2.77 19.93
CA SER A 12 -17.55 3.77 20.94
C SER A 12 -16.74 5.07 20.80
N TYR A 13 -17.47 6.16 21.04
CA TYR A 13 -17.11 7.57 20.92
C TYR A 13 -15.90 8.02 21.75
N GLY A 14 -15.10 8.92 21.20
CA GLY A 14 -14.15 9.77 21.94
C GLY A 14 -14.02 11.13 21.27
N MET A 15 -14.70 12.14 21.80
CA MET A 15 -14.59 13.53 21.37
C MET A 15 -13.20 14.09 21.71
N PHE A 16 -12.50 14.67 20.73
CA PHE A 16 -11.43 15.63 20.97
C PHE A 16 -11.69 16.89 20.15
N ASN A 17 -11.80 18.01 20.85
CA ASN A 17 -11.89 19.36 20.31
C ASN A 17 -10.61 19.70 19.52
N SER A 18 -10.76 20.14 18.28
CA SER A 18 -9.83 21.07 17.63
C SER A 18 -10.66 22.12 16.89
N PRO A 19 -10.37 23.42 17.08
CA PRO A 19 -11.09 24.46 16.38
C PRO A 19 -10.50 24.60 14.96
N GLU A 20 -11.35 25.02 14.03
CA GLU A 20 -11.07 25.40 12.63
C GLU A 20 -11.27 24.30 11.57
N CYS A 21 -12.54 23.94 11.36
CA CYS A 21 -13.08 23.76 10.01
C CYS A 21 -14.43 24.48 9.97
N ILE A 22 -14.58 25.44 9.06
CA ILE A 22 -15.83 26.18 8.83
C ILE A 22 -16.87 25.19 8.29
N ASP A 23 -18.00 25.08 8.99
CA ASP A 23 -19.18 24.33 8.55
C ASP A 23 -19.73 24.95 7.26
N VAL A 24 -19.62 24.23 6.15
CA VAL A 24 -20.47 24.48 4.97
C VAL A 24 -21.64 23.51 5.09
N VAL A 25 -22.76 24.00 5.61
CA VAL A 25 -24.04 23.28 5.59
C VAL A 25 -24.43 23.10 4.12
N PHE A 26 -24.37 21.87 3.62
CA PHE A 26 -25.00 21.47 2.36
C PHE A 26 -26.21 20.60 2.67
N ASP A 27 -27.35 21.05 2.14
CA ASP A 27 -28.66 20.42 2.23
C ASP A 27 -28.61 18.95 1.79
N TRP A 28 -29.39 18.15 2.51
CA TRP A 28 -29.61 16.72 2.28
C TRP A 28 -30.43 16.49 1.02
N GLU A 29 -29.90 15.74 0.04
CA GLU A 29 -30.68 14.95 -0.93
C GLU A 29 -30.08 13.54 -1.07
N PRO A 30 -30.88 12.45 -1.10
CA PRO A 30 -30.36 11.10 -1.16
C PRO A 30 -30.41 10.50 -2.57
N ASN A 31 -29.27 10.19 -3.20
CA ASN A 31 -29.02 8.90 -3.86
C ASN A 31 -27.63 8.75 -4.51
N THR A 32 -26.90 7.71 -4.06
CA THR A 32 -26.08 6.73 -4.82
C THR A 32 -25.29 7.17 -6.08
N ASP A 33 -23.94 7.20 -5.99
CA ASP A 33 -22.99 6.23 -6.60
C ASP A 33 -21.52 6.76 -6.54
N ARG A 34 -20.58 5.87 -6.16
CA ARG A 34 -19.09 5.94 -6.24
C ARG A 34 -18.29 6.97 -5.43
N SER A 35 -17.78 6.46 -4.30
CA SER A 35 -16.39 6.53 -3.84
C SER A 35 -15.48 7.56 -4.50
N SER A 36 -15.51 8.78 -3.99
CA SER A 36 -14.43 9.76 -4.09
C SER A 36 -14.60 10.68 -2.89
N ASP A 37 -14.34 10.15 -1.69
CA ASP A 37 -14.16 11.03 -0.54
C ASP A 37 -12.98 11.96 -0.91
N PRO A 38 -13.16 13.29 -0.88
CA PRO A 38 -12.06 14.20 -1.13
C PRO A 38 -10.93 13.87 -0.14
N PRO A 39 -9.66 13.93 -0.57
CA PRO A 39 -8.55 13.68 0.34
C PRO A 39 -8.72 14.58 1.56
N ALA A 40 -8.62 14.00 2.76
CA ALA A 40 -8.69 14.73 4.01
C ALA A 40 -7.81 15.98 3.87
N CYS A 41 -8.43 17.17 3.97
CA CYS A 41 -7.85 18.46 3.57
C CYS A 41 -6.35 18.54 3.89
N GLY A 42 -5.52 18.45 2.84
CA GLY A 42 -4.07 18.60 2.95
C GLY A 42 -3.24 17.31 2.82
N ARG A 43 -3.81 16.10 2.75
CA ARG A 43 -3.07 14.91 2.29
C ARG A 43 -2.95 14.89 0.75
N PRO A 44 -1.81 14.44 0.19
CA PRO A 44 -1.66 14.31 -1.26
C PRO A 44 -2.56 13.21 -1.81
N ASP A 45 -3.09 13.41 -3.01
CA ASP A 45 -3.84 12.41 -3.78
C ASP A 45 -2.87 11.38 -4.38
N ILE A 46 -2.49 10.42 -3.55
CA ILE A 46 -1.67 9.27 -3.91
C ILE A 46 -2.32 7.97 -3.44
N GLN A 47 -1.93 6.86 -4.06
CA GLN A 47 -2.36 5.51 -3.72
C GLN A 47 -1.13 4.61 -3.57
N ILE A 48 -1.08 3.86 -2.47
CA ILE A 48 -0.09 2.80 -2.26
C ILE A 48 -0.69 1.48 -2.75
N VAL A 49 -0.09 0.90 -3.78
CA VAL A 49 -0.60 -0.29 -4.47
C VAL A 49 0.39 -1.43 -4.32
N THR A 50 -0.08 -2.58 -3.83
CA THR A 50 0.67 -3.84 -3.90
C THR A 50 0.34 -4.54 -5.22
N GLN A 51 1.34 -5.13 -5.88
CA GLN A 51 1.19 -5.91 -7.11
C GLN A 51 1.93 -7.24 -7.00
N ALA A 52 1.17 -8.34 -6.99
CA ALA A 52 1.69 -9.71 -7.02
C ALA A 52 1.79 -10.30 -8.44
N VAL A 53 1.02 -9.74 -9.39
CA VAL A 53 1.06 -10.10 -10.80
C VAL A 53 1.85 -9.03 -11.53
N ASP A 54 2.92 -9.44 -12.20
CA ASP A 54 3.69 -8.58 -13.07
C ASP A 54 2.82 -8.10 -14.24
N SER A 55 2.64 -6.79 -14.38
CA SER A 55 1.72 -6.19 -15.35
C SER A 55 2.17 -6.38 -16.80
N ASP A 56 3.47 -6.50 -17.04
CA ASP A 56 4.04 -6.56 -18.39
C ASP A 56 3.96 -7.97 -18.96
N THR A 57 4.19 -8.96 -18.10
CA THR A 57 4.27 -10.37 -18.48
C THR A 57 3.02 -11.16 -18.10
N ASN A 58 2.13 -10.58 -17.28
CA ASN A 58 0.94 -11.21 -16.71
C ASN A 58 1.28 -12.55 -16.05
N ARG A 59 2.25 -12.52 -15.12
CA ARG A 59 2.78 -13.68 -14.40
C ARG A 59 2.96 -13.38 -12.92
N VAL A 60 2.89 -14.42 -12.11
CA VAL A 60 3.35 -14.39 -10.72
C VAL A 60 4.71 -15.08 -10.65
N TYR A 61 5.71 -14.40 -10.11
CA TYR A 61 7.03 -15.00 -9.90
C TYR A 61 7.20 -15.47 -8.46
N TYR A 62 7.75 -16.66 -8.29
CA TYR A 62 8.05 -17.22 -6.97
C TYR A 62 9.40 -17.96 -6.98
N SER A 63 10.00 -18.12 -5.80
CA SER A 63 11.19 -18.91 -5.58
C SER A 63 11.11 -19.61 -4.22
N TYR A 64 12.15 -20.33 -3.83
CA TYR A 64 12.30 -20.90 -2.50
C TYR A 64 13.55 -20.33 -1.86
N ASN A 65 13.42 -19.81 -0.64
CA ASN A 65 14.58 -19.34 0.11
C ASN A 65 15.40 -20.52 0.67
N SER A 66 16.50 -20.23 1.37
CA SER A 66 17.38 -21.26 1.97
C SER A 66 16.71 -22.12 3.04
N ALA A 67 15.55 -21.70 3.55
CA ALA A 67 14.72 -22.47 4.49
C ALA A 67 13.62 -23.28 3.77
N GLU A 68 13.72 -23.43 2.43
CA GLU A 68 12.74 -24.10 1.58
C GLU A 68 11.33 -23.47 1.64
N GLN A 69 11.24 -22.22 2.09
CA GLN A 69 9.98 -21.50 2.13
C GLN A 69 9.73 -20.79 0.81
N GLN A 70 8.53 -20.99 0.27
CA GLN A 70 8.09 -20.30 -0.95
C GLN A 70 7.99 -18.80 -0.69
N VAL A 71 8.66 -18.02 -1.53
CA VAL A 71 8.63 -16.56 -1.54
C VAL A 71 8.16 -16.06 -2.88
N PHE A 72 7.41 -14.97 -2.90
CA PHE A 72 6.87 -14.34 -4.10
C PHE A 72 7.57 -13.02 -4.35
N GLN A 73 7.76 -12.69 -5.61
CA GLN A 73 8.18 -11.35 -6.04
C GLN A 73 6.95 -10.45 -6.02
N ILE A 74 6.97 -9.42 -5.18
CA ILE A 74 5.86 -8.49 -4.98
C ILE A 74 6.39 -7.07 -5.15
N LYS A 75 5.64 -6.24 -5.87
CA LYS A 75 5.94 -4.82 -6.02
C LYS A 75 5.01 -3.97 -5.15
N VAL A 76 5.55 -2.90 -4.57
CA VAL A 76 4.80 -1.84 -3.92
C VAL A 76 5.05 -0.55 -4.68
N LEU A 77 3.98 0.09 -5.13
CA LEU A 77 4.01 1.28 -5.97
C LEU A 77 3.29 2.44 -5.28
N VAL A 78 3.76 3.66 -5.51
CA VAL A 78 3.05 4.90 -5.17
C VAL A 78 2.57 5.54 -6.47
N THR A 79 1.26 5.53 -6.65
CA THR A 79 0.56 6.03 -7.83
C THR A 79 -0.36 7.19 -7.44
N GLY A 80 -1.10 7.76 -8.40
CA GLY A 80 -2.04 8.86 -8.18
C GLY A 80 -1.58 10.20 -8.79
N PRO A 81 -2.49 11.19 -8.88
CA PRO A 81 -2.22 12.47 -9.53
C PRO A 81 -1.04 13.25 -8.91
N ASP A 82 -0.92 13.22 -7.58
CA ASP A 82 0.07 14.03 -6.85
C ASP A 82 1.43 13.33 -6.75
N LYS A 83 1.61 12.14 -7.33
CA LYS A 83 2.88 11.37 -7.22
C LYS A 83 4.08 12.16 -7.75
N PHE A 84 3.88 13.03 -8.74
CA PHE A 84 4.96 13.83 -9.31
C PHE A 84 5.38 15.00 -8.41
N ASP A 85 4.59 15.32 -7.38
CA ASP A 85 4.95 16.30 -6.35
C ASP A 85 5.63 15.66 -5.14
N VAL A 86 5.75 14.33 -5.13
CA VAL A 86 6.54 13.57 -4.16
C VAL A 86 8.03 13.71 -4.49
N ARG A 87 8.84 13.92 -3.45
CA ARG A 87 10.30 13.97 -3.51
C ARG A 87 10.93 12.60 -3.23
N SER A 88 10.39 11.89 -2.24
CA SER A 88 10.88 10.57 -1.85
C SER A 88 9.82 9.79 -1.09
N VAL A 89 9.89 8.47 -1.21
CA VAL A 89 9.11 7.53 -0.41
C VAL A 89 10.09 6.66 0.37
N HIS A 90 9.96 6.66 1.70
CA HIS A 90 10.72 5.82 2.61
C HIS A 90 9.82 4.66 3.07
N TYR A 91 10.34 3.44 2.98
CA TYR A 91 9.66 2.20 3.34
C TYR A 91 10.41 1.57 4.51
N GLU A 92 9.71 1.35 5.62
CA GLU A 92 10.21 0.60 6.76
C GLU A 92 9.75 -0.85 6.64
N LEU A 93 10.69 -1.73 6.29
CA LEU A 93 10.44 -3.15 6.07
C LEU A 93 10.52 -3.91 7.40
N HIS A 94 10.00 -5.15 7.39
CA HIS A 94 10.18 -6.04 8.52
C HIS A 94 11.68 -6.26 8.84
N PRO A 95 12.11 -6.38 10.11
CA PRO A 95 13.53 -6.50 10.48
C PRO A 95 14.28 -7.71 9.90
N THR A 96 13.57 -8.66 9.29
CA THR A 96 14.18 -9.79 8.57
C THR A 96 14.75 -9.39 7.21
N PHE A 97 14.35 -8.25 6.65
CA PHE A 97 14.95 -7.68 5.46
C PHE A 97 16.27 -6.98 5.82
N SER A 98 17.27 -7.07 4.94
CA SER A 98 18.56 -6.42 5.11
C SER A 98 18.95 -5.71 3.82
N PRO A 99 18.94 -4.36 3.77
CA PRO A 99 18.55 -3.45 4.86
C PRO A 99 17.04 -3.50 5.21
N PRO A 100 16.64 -3.17 6.44
CA PRO A 100 15.22 -3.10 6.85
C PRO A 100 14.55 -1.78 6.43
N GLU A 101 15.25 -0.92 5.72
CA GLU A 101 14.75 0.37 5.26
C GLU A 101 15.13 0.56 3.79
N TYR A 102 14.21 1.13 3.02
CA TYR A 102 14.44 1.48 1.62
C TYR A 102 13.90 2.88 1.33
N THR A 103 14.56 3.63 0.46
CA THR A 103 14.07 4.95 0.04
C THR A 103 14.15 5.09 -1.47
N SER A 104 12.99 5.25 -2.09
CA SER A 104 12.89 5.57 -3.50
C SER A 104 12.74 7.07 -3.72
N ARG A 105 13.31 7.57 -4.81
CA ARG A 105 13.21 8.97 -5.27
C ARG A 105 12.75 9.07 -6.72
N ASP A 106 12.39 7.94 -7.34
CA ASP A 106 12.05 7.86 -8.75
C ASP A 106 10.53 7.90 -8.94
N SER A 107 10.00 9.09 -9.19
CA SER A 107 8.58 9.29 -9.50
C SER A 107 8.14 8.71 -10.85
N TYR A 108 9.07 8.46 -11.77
CA TYR A 108 8.75 7.91 -13.10
C TYR A 108 8.59 6.40 -13.04
N ASN A 109 9.24 5.75 -12.07
CA ASN A 109 9.05 4.34 -11.76
C ASN A 109 8.12 4.13 -10.55
N ASP A 110 7.15 5.03 -10.34
CA ASP A 110 6.13 4.91 -9.27
C ASP A 110 6.70 4.65 -7.87
N PHE A 111 7.91 5.16 -7.60
CA PHE A 111 8.66 4.91 -6.37
C PHE A 111 8.83 3.43 -6.04
N GLU A 112 8.84 2.56 -7.05
CA GLU A 112 8.77 1.10 -6.90
C GLU A 112 9.71 0.55 -5.83
N LEU A 113 9.13 -0.29 -4.98
CA LEU A 113 9.83 -1.21 -4.10
C LEU A 113 9.49 -2.63 -4.52
N GLU A 114 10.51 -3.43 -4.86
CA GLU A 114 10.34 -4.86 -5.15
C GLU A 114 10.86 -5.71 -3.99
N LEU A 115 10.06 -6.69 -3.56
CA LEU A 115 10.33 -7.57 -2.43
C LEU A 115 10.19 -9.04 -2.83
N TRP A 116 11.08 -9.88 -2.32
CA TRP A 116 10.87 -11.33 -2.25
C TRP A 116 10.39 -11.71 -0.85
N THR A 117 9.13 -12.11 -0.73
CA THR A 117 8.51 -12.31 0.58
C THR A 117 7.47 -13.43 0.57
N TRP A 118 7.27 -14.04 1.74
CA TRP A 118 6.33 -15.13 1.95
C TRP A 118 5.10 -14.70 2.76
N GLY A 119 5.11 -13.50 3.34
CA GLY A 119 4.14 -13.11 4.35
C GLY A 119 3.81 -11.63 4.37
N ALA A 120 2.75 -11.33 5.11
CA ALA A 120 2.26 -9.99 5.38
C ALA A 120 2.94 -9.38 6.62
N PHE A 121 3.06 -8.05 6.65
CA PHE A 121 3.63 -7.30 7.76
C PHE A 121 3.19 -5.83 7.73
N ASP A 122 3.27 -5.15 8.87
CA ASP A 122 3.12 -3.70 8.93
C ASP A 122 4.35 -3.04 8.31
N MET A 123 4.12 -2.16 7.33
CA MET A 123 5.15 -1.46 6.59
C MET A 123 4.86 0.04 6.66
N PRO A 124 5.35 0.75 7.69
CA PRO A 124 5.25 2.20 7.72
C PRO A 124 5.86 2.81 6.46
N ILE A 125 5.11 3.70 5.81
CA ILE A 125 5.57 4.42 4.62
C ILE A 125 5.53 5.91 4.91
N THR A 126 6.69 6.57 4.75
CA THR A 126 6.82 8.01 4.88
C THR A 126 7.01 8.64 3.50
N VAL A 127 6.07 9.48 3.10
CA VAL A 127 6.09 10.23 1.85
C VAL A 127 6.52 11.67 2.12
N THR A 128 7.63 12.07 1.54
CA THR A 128 8.13 13.45 1.62
C THR A 128 7.83 14.17 0.32
N MET A 129 7.07 15.26 0.39
CA MET A 129 6.72 16.11 -0.75
C MET A 129 7.87 17.03 -1.15
N LYS A 130 7.85 17.56 -2.37
CA LYS A 130 8.84 18.55 -2.86
C LYS A 130 8.83 19.85 -2.08
N ASP A 131 7.69 20.25 -1.52
CA ASP A 131 7.56 21.43 -0.67
C ASP A 131 8.10 21.26 0.77
N GLY A 132 8.41 20.02 1.18
CA GLY A 132 8.97 19.71 2.50
C GLY A 132 7.99 19.07 3.47
N ARG A 133 6.69 19.02 3.16
CA ARG A 133 5.70 18.31 3.98
C ARG A 133 5.96 16.80 3.94
N THR A 134 5.69 16.14 5.07
CA THR A 134 5.82 14.69 5.23
C THR A 134 4.49 14.08 5.64
N TYR A 135 4.20 12.90 5.10
CA TYR A 135 2.97 12.16 5.36
C TYR A 135 3.29 10.71 5.67
N GLU A 136 2.82 10.25 6.81
CA GLU A 136 2.96 8.86 7.25
C GLU A 136 1.70 8.06 6.87
N TYR A 137 1.95 6.83 6.44
CA TYR A 137 0.95 5.85 6.07
C TYR A 137 1.24 4.54 6.81
N ASP A 138 0.30 4.16 7.67
CA ASP A 138 0.27 2.83 8.28
C ASP A 138 -0.23 1.84 7.23
N TYR A 139 0.70 1.20 6.53
CA TYR A 139 0.37 0.28 5.44
C TYR A 139 0.54 -1.16 5.87
N TYR A 140 -0.57 -1.90 5.93
CA TYR A 140 -0.52 -3.36 6.13
C TYR A 140 -0.23 -4.05 4.80
N PHE A 141 1.03 -4.43 4.59
CA PHE A 141 1.47 -5.09 3.36
C PHE A 141 0.94 -6.52 3.31
N THR A 142 0.13 -6.83 2.29
CA THR A 142 -0.38 -8.18 2.04
C THR A 142 -0.69 -8.37 0.56
N PHE A 143 -0.54 -9.60 0.07
CA PHE A 143 -0.72 -9.96 -1.34
C PHE A 143 -1.53 -11.27 -1.52
N GLY A 144 -2.05 -11.84 -0.43
CA GLY A 144 -2.73 -13.14 -0.45
C GLY A 144 -3.98 -13.16 -1.34
N ASP A 145 -4.79 -12.09 -1.32
CA ASP A 145 -5.96 -11.97 -2.20
C ASP A 145 -5.59 -11.88 -3.67
N GLN A 146 -4.50 -11.18 -3.98
CA GLN A 146 -4.01 -11.04 -5.35
C GLN A 146 -3.52 -12.37 -5.92
N LEU A 147 -2.82 -13.17 -5.11
CA LEU A 147 -2.42 -14.52 -5.50
C LEU A 147 -3.63 -15.44 -5.73
N ARG A 148 -4.64 -15.36 -4.85
CA ARG A 148 -5.89 -16.14 -5.01
C ARG A 148 -6.65 -15.74 -6.27
N ASP A 149 -6.75 -14.44 -6.55
CA ASP A 149 -7.37 -13.93 -7.78
C ASP A 149 -6.60 -14.39 -9.02
N ALA A 150 -5.28 -14.22 -9.02
CA ALA A 150 -4.39 -14.66 -10.10
C ALA A 150 -4.58 -16.14 -10.41
N GLN A 151 -4.63 -16.99 -9.38
CA GLN A 151 -4.88 -18.42 -9.53
C GLN A 151 -6.26 -18.71 -10.13
N ARG A 152 -7.32 -18.03 -9.66
CA ARG A 152 -8.69 -18.17 -10.22
C ARG A 152 -8.77 -17.78 -11.69
N ARG A 153 -7.99 -16.78 -12.09
CA ARG A 153 -7.90 -16.27 -13.46
C ARG A 153 -6.98 -17.09 -14.36
N GLY A 154 -6.26 -18.09 -13.82
CA GLY A 154 -5.31 -18.89 -14.58
C GLY A 154 -4.03 -18.15 -14.96
N VAL A 155 -3.65 -17.12 -14.20
CA VAL A 155 -2.36 -16.43 -14.37
C VAL A 155 -1.23 -17.44 -14.11
N PRO A 156 -0.21 -17.54 -14.99
CA PRO A 156 0.90 -18.47 -14.77
C PRO A 156 1.75 -18.10 -13.55
N PHE A 157 2.04 -19.10 -12.71
CA PHE A 157 3.01 -19.01 -11.63
C PHE A 157 4.34 -19.59 -12.11
N VAL A 158 5.38 -18.75 -12.14
CA VAL A 158 6.69 -19.09 -12.70
C VAL A 158 7.73 -19.13 -11.59
N GLN A 159 8.35 -20.29 -11.44
CA GLN A 159 9.48 -20.44 -10.52
C GLN A 159 10.73 -19.78 -11.10
N VAL A 160 11.32 -18.85 -10.35
CA VAL A 160 12.63 -18.27 -10.60
C VAL A 160 13.65 -19.05 -9.76
N ARG A 161 14.74 -19.48 -10.39
CA ARG A 161 15.82 -20.24 -9.74
C ARG A 161 16.85 -19.30 -9.13
#